data_AF-A0A820CRH2-F1
#
_entry.id   AF-A0A820CRH2-F1
#
_cell.length_a   1.000
_cell.length_b   1.000
_cell.length_c   1.000
_cell.angle_alpha   90.00
_cell.angle_beta   90.00
_cell.angle_gamma   90.00
#
_symmetry.space_group_name_H-M   'P 1'
#
loop_
_entity.id
_entity.type
_entity.pdbx_description
1 polymer ?
#
loop_
_entity_poly.entity_id
_entity_poly.type
_entity_poly.pdbx_seq_one_letter_code
_entity_poly.pdbx_strand_id
1 'polypeptide(L)'
;MHRSIVFLNGHLHSLRKHLYARHSDGLLELELEDWKVNRKFRIVTIDAGILSFGDFRFGQSIYAVICNPKETKFKTPREPLYRLSQSTHIRIRLRMILLCSVDLFYYSLIGLAVYHFIGPWYIGYLSDDYFGAIFLWGVIVRGIHLPSDIQSYVGIIQFLFFLIPLTLCLCSSCYNRYIQLQPIASLNESYCNRAIRILTVYILFGYALLFVLYWSYMNTASYKLAWILSPFSLILAIFSFYLYGKSKQLKIGDFKLLQSTTNSYHCSIRRNTIEMDNGQNIITSRRAEVKNH
;
A
#
# COMPACT_ATOMS: atom_id res chain seq x y z
N MET A 1 -9.39 -27.14 26.67
CA MET A 1 -7.94 -27.44 26.71
C MET A 1 -7.18 -26.26 26.13
N HIS A 2 -6.39 -25.55 26.93
CA HIS A 2 -5.48 -24.51 26.44
C HIS A 2 -4.29 -25.18 25.75
N ARG A 3 -4.16 -25.02 24.43
CA ARG A 3 -2.99 -25.49 23.66
C ARG A 3 -2.04 -24.32 23.47
N SER A 4 -0.74 -24.54 23.70
CA SER A 4 0.30 -23.55 23.43
C SER A 4 0.36 -23.23 21.93
N ILE A 5 0.38 -21.93 21.59
CA ILE A 5 0.42 -21.46 20.19
C ILE A 5 1.86 -21.48 19.66
N VAL A 6 2.83 -21.12 20.51
CA VAL A 6 4.23 -20.95 20.15
C VAL A 6 5.14 -21.53 21.23
N PHE A 7 6.30 -22.03 20.81
CA PHE A 7 7.43 -22.39 21.66
C PHE A 7 8.65 -21.57 21.23
N LEU A 8 9.20 -20.77 22.14
CA LEU A 8 10.36 -19.92 21.88
C LEU A 8 11.62 -20.62 22.41
N ASN A 9 12.63 -20.77 21.56
CA ASN A 9 13.90 -21.42 21.90
C ASN A 9 15.08 -20.50 21.54
N GLY A 10 16.20 -20.66 22.27
CA GLY A 10 17.44 -19.91 22.04
C GLY A 10 18.71 -20.76 22.15
N HIS A 11 18.61 -22.08 22.27
CA HIS A 11 19.78 -22.92 22.62
C HIS A 11 20.68 -23.28 21.43
N LEU A 12 20.15 -23.31 20.21
CA LEU A 12 20.83 -23.85 19.04
C LEU A 12 21.66 -22.81 18.26
N HIS A 13 21.74 -21.56 18.74
CA HIS A 13 22.68 -20.50 18.32
C HIS A 13 23.27 -20.64 16.89
N SER A 14 22.39 -20.62 15.87
CA SER A 14 22.75 -20.66 14.43
C SER A 14 23.02 -22.04 13.80
N LEU A 15 22.82 -23.17 14.48
CA LEU A 15 23.10 -24.51 13.93
C LEU A 15 22.08 -24.98 12.87
N ARG A 16 20.87 -24.43 12.85
CA ARG A 16 19.82 -24.80 11.87
C ARG A 16 19.59 -23.71 10.83
N LYS A 17 19.57 -24.12 9.55
CA LYS A 17 19.19 -23.27 8.38
C LYS A 17 17.74 -22.75 8.44
N HIS A 18 16.91 -23.31 9.31
CA HIS A 18 15.52 -22.92 9.51
C HIS A 18 15.29 -22.63 10.99
N LEU A 19 15.31 -21.34 11.35
CA LEU A 19 14.99 -20.82 12.70
C LEU A 19 13.49 -20.95 13.06
N TYR A 20 12.71 -21.62 12.20
CA TYR A 20 11.29 -21.81 12.35
C TYR A 20 10.95 -23.25 12.00
N ALA A 21 10.29 -23.95 12.92
CA ALA A 21 9.73 -25.27 12.69
C ALA A 21 8.24 -25.28 13.04
N ARG A 22 7.50 -26.14 12.34
CA ARG A 22 6.09 -26.38 12.64
C ARG A 22 5.92 -27.85 12.95
N HIS A 23 5.42 -28.14 14.14
CA HIS A 23 5.11 -29.50 14.57
C HIS A 23 3.82 -30.00 13.89
N SER A 24 3.65 -31.32 13.82
CA SER A 24 2.47 -31.97 13.22
C SER A 24 1.16 -31.55 13.91
N ASP A 25 1.24 -31.20 15.19
CA ASP A 25 0.15 -30.75 16.05
C ASP A 25 -0.20 -29.25 15.90
N GLY A 26 0.50 -28.56 15.00
CA GLY A 26 0.33 -27.13 14.71
C GLY A 26 1.07 -26.17 15.63
N LEU A 27 1.89 -26.63 16.58
CA LEU A 27 2.76 -25.79 17.41
C LEU A 27 3.84 -25.13 16.54
N LEU A 28 4.01 -23.81 16.72
CA LEU A 28 5.07 -23.05 16.05
C LEU A 28 6.30 -22.99 16.96
N GLU A 29 7.40 -23.58 16.53
CA GLU A 29 8.69 -23.50 17.20
C GLU A 29 9.51 -22.40 16.54
N LEU A 30 9.86 -21.40 17.33
CA LEU A 30 10.48 -20.16 16.90
C LEU A 30 11.83 -20.03 17.60
N GLU A 31 12.91 -20.30 16.88
CA GLU A 31 14.28 -20.12 17.33
C GLU A 31 14.78 -18.72 16.95
N LEU A 32 15.71 -18.17 17.73
CA LEU A 32 16.35 -16.89 17.45
C LEU A 32 17.86 -17.04 17.58
N GLU A 33 18.60 -16.38 16.68
CA GLU A 33 20.06 -16.33 16.73
C GLU A 33 20.58 -15.57 17.95
N ASP A 34 21.87 -15.79 18.25
CA ASP A 34 22.52 -15.19 19.42
C ASP A 34 22.56 -13.66 19.38
N TRP A 35 22.30 -13.06 20.54
CA TRP A 35 22.49 -11.64 20.77
C TRP A 35 23.97 -11.25 20.75
N LYS A 36 24.86 -12.10 21.30
CA LYS A 36 26.28 -11.74 21.49
C LYS A 36 27.00 -11.44 20.18
N VAL A 37 26.73 -12.23 19.14
CA VAL A 37 27.41 -12.11 17.84
C VAL A 37 26.56 -11.32 16.83
N ASN A 38 25.29 -11.69 16.67
CA ASN A 38 24.45 -11.14 15.60
C ASN A 38 23.57 -9.97 16.06
N ARG A 39 23.56 -9.65 17.37
CA ARG A 39 22.73 -8.62 18.00
C ARG A 39 21.26 -8.69 17.56
N LYS A 40 20.76 -9.91 17.36
CA LYS A 40 19.38 -10.14 16.93
C LYS A 40 18.46 -10.26 18.14
N PHE A 41 17.32 -9.61 18.05
CA PHE A 41 16.23 -9.74 19.02
C PHE A 41 14.90 -9.90 18.29
N ARG A 42 13.94 -10.54 18.94
CA ARG A 42 12.58 -10.74 18.41
C ARG A 42 11.61 -9.93 19.24
N ILE A 43 10.74 -9.19 18.57
CA ILE A 43 9.56 -8.60 19.19
C ILE A 43 8.39 -9.52 18.88
N VAL A 44 7.68 -9.99 19.90
CA VAL A 44 6.48 -10.82 19.78
C VAL A 44 5.29 -10.01 20.27
N THR A 45 4.20 -10.01 19.50
CA THR A 45 2.94 -9.36 19.85
C THR A 45 1.79 -10.37 19.78
N ILE A 46 0.84 -10.25 20.70
CA ILE A 46 -0.38 -11.05 20.71
C ILE A 46 -1.55 -10.08 20.68
N ASP A 47 -2.32 -10.11 19.59
CA ASP A 47 -3.48 -9.25 19.38
C ASP A 47 -4.73 -10.14 19.17
N ALA A 48 -5.73 -10.01 20.04
CA ALA A 48 -6.96 -10.81 20.03
C ALA A 48 -6.76 -12.34 19.94
N GLY A 49 -5.65 -12.84 20.49
CA GLY A 49 -5.26 -14.25 20.47
C GLY A 49 -4.48 -14.70 19.22
N ILE A 50 -4.11 -13.77 18.34
CA ILE A 50 -3.28 -14.02 17.15
C ILE A 50 -1.87 -13.54 17.43
N LEU A 51 -0.88 -14.42 17.24
CA LEU A 51 0.52 -14.12 17.48
C LEU A 51 1.18 -13.57 16.21
N SER A 52 1.82 -12.42 16.31
CA SER A 52 2.70 -11.86 15.29
C SER A 52 4.07 -11.60 15.87
N PHE A 53 5.12 -11.65 15.05
CA PHE A 53 6.47 -11.39 15.53
C PHE A 53 7.32 -10.78 14.41
N GLY A 54 8.39 -10.10 14.79
CA GLY A 54 9.42 -9.60 13.88
C GLY A 54 10.81 -9.79 14.48
N ASP A 55 11.75 -10.15 13.63
CA ASP A 55 13.16 -10.35 14.00
C ASP A 55 13.98 -9.16 13.54
N PHE A 56 14.71 -8.55 14.46
CA PHE A 56 15.43 -7.31 14.23
C PHE A 56 16.89 -7.44 14.63
N ARG A 57 17.76 -6.66 13.97
CA ARG A 57 19.14 -6.44 14.42
C ARG A 57 19.21 -5.12 15.14
N PHE A 58 19.85 -5.11 16.31
CA PHE A 58 20.05 -3.90 17.10
C PHE A 58 20.88 -2.85 16.33
N GLY A 59 20.51 -1.58 16.47
CA GLY A 59 21.15 -0.43 15.80
C GLY A 59 20.29 0.26 14.75
N GLN A 60 19.04 -0.16 14.56
CA GLN A 60 18.06 0.54 13.72
C GLN A 60 17.31 1.59 14.56
N SER A 61 16.84 2.65 13.88
CA SER A 61 16.10 3.75 14.53
C SER A 61 14.66 3.38 14.89
N ILE A 62 14.01 2.49 14.12
CA ILE A 62 12.62 2.10 14.31
C ILE A 62 12.49 0.58 14.16
N TYR A 63 11.81 -0.04 15.13
CA TYR A 63 11.43 -1.45 15.09
C TYR A 63 9.90 -1.54 15.06
N ALA A 64 9.35 -2.19 14.04
CA ALA A 64 7.90 -2.28 13.86
C ALA A 64 7.48 -3.71 13.50
N VAL A 65 6.52 -4.26 14.23
CA VAL A 65 5.91 -5.57 13.95
C VAL A 65 4.52 -5.35 13.37
N ILE A 66 4.27 -5.93 12.19
CA ILE A 66 2.95 -5.89 11.56
C ILE A 66 2.06 -6.95 12.22
N CYS A 67 1.11 -6.52 13.04
CA CYS A 67 0.17 -7.44 13.71
C CYS A 67 -0.92 -7.98 12.77
N ASN A 68 -1.33 -7.18 11.78
CA ASN A 68 -2.45 -7.51 10.89
C ASN A 68 -2.27 -6.82 9.53
N PRO A 69 -2.31 -7.55 8.40
CA PRO A 69 -2.54 -9.00 8.27
C PRO A 69 -1.32 -9.84 8.63
N LYS A 70 -1.52 -10.91 9.41
CA LYS A 70 -0.46 -11.88 9.74
C LYS A 70 0.03 -12.63 8.50
N GLU A 71 1.35 -12.81 8.40
CA GLU A 71 2.00 -13.62 7.36
C GLU A 71 1.44 -15.06 7.31
N THR A 72 1.13 -15.54 6.11
CA THR A 72 0.51 -16.87 5.89
C THR A 72 1.38 -18.03 6.38
N LYS A 73 2.71 -17.91 6.25
CA LYS A 73 3.68 -18.93 6.67
C LYS A 73 3.62 -19.22 8.17
N PHE A 74 3.23 -18.25 8.98
CA PHE A 74 3.21 -18.38 10.44
C PHE A 74 1.81 -18.60 11.02
N LYS A 75 0.77 -18.74 10.18
CA LYS A 75 -0.59 -19.06 10.64
C LYS A 75 -0.65 -20.48 11.17
N THR A 76 -1.19 -20.66 12.37
CA THR A 76 -1.33 -21.98 13.00
C THR A 76 -2.81 -22.32 13.23
N PRO A 77 -3.19 -23.62 13.21
CA PRO A 77 -4.57 -24.03 13.53
C PRO A 77 -4.92 -23.82 15.02
N ARG A 78 -3.92 -23.54 15.87
CA ARG A 78 -4.09 -23.25 17.30
C ARG A 78 -4.52 -21.81 17.57
N GLU A 79 -4.45 -20.95 16.57
CA GLU A 79 -4.91 -19.55 16.66
C GLU A 79 -6.37 -19.43 16.21
N PRO A 80 -7.12 -18.46 16.74
CA PRO A 80 -8.49 -18.17 16.31
C PRO A 80 -8.52 -17.46 14.95
N LEU A 81 -8.02 -18.12 13.88
CA LEU A 81 -7.90 -17.54 12.53
C LEU A 81 -9.24 -17.15 11.92
N TYR A 82 -10.36 -17.72 12.39
CA TYR A 82 -11.71 -17.33 11.99
C TYR A 82 -12.00 -15.84 12.30
N ARG A 83 -11.34 -15.27 13.32
CA ARG A 83 -11.47 -13.84 13.66
C ARG A 83 -10.83 -12.94 12.60
N LEU A 84 -9.71 -13.37 12.02
CA LEU A 84 -9.07 -12.68 10.89
C LEU A 84 -9.97 -12.68 9.66
N SER A 85 -10.66 -13.80 9.40
CA SER A 85 -11.54 -13.90 8.25
C SER A 85 -12.82 -13.09 8.43
N GLN A 86 -13.41 -13.04 9.61
CA GLN A 86 -14.65 -12.29 9.87
C GLN A 86 -14.44 -10.78 10.03
N SER A 87 -13.23 -10.32 10.35
CA SER A 87 -12.97 -8.89 10.59
C SER A 87 -13.04 -8.05 9.31
N THR A 88 -14.00 -7.12 9.27
CA THR A 88 -14.14 -6.12 8.19
C THR A 88 -12.94 -5.18 8.16
N HIS A 89 -12.46 -4.76 9.32
CA HIS A 89 -11.32 -3.85 9.44
C HIS A 89 -10.05 -4.47 8.81
N ILE A 90 -9.77 -5.75 9.10
CA ILE A 90 -8.57 -6.42 8.58
C ILE A 90 -8.66 -6.56 7.06
N ARG A 91 -9.85 -6.87 6.53
CA ARG A 91 -10.09 -6.91 5.08
C ARG A 91 -9.84 -5.54 4.45
N ILE A 92 -10.36 -4.46 5.02
CA ILE A 92 -10.16 -3.10 4.49
C ILE A 92 -8.67 -2.72 4.52
N ARG A 93 -7.96 -2.97 5.63
CA ARG A 93 -6.51 -2.72 5.74
C ARG A 93 -5.74 -3.45 4.65
N LEU A 94 -5.99 -4.74 4.47
CA LEU A 94 -5.32 -5.54 3.43
C LEU A 94 -5.54 -4.95 2.04
N ARG A 95 -6.78 -4.54 1.72
CA ARG A 95 -7.08 -3.93 0.41
C ARG A 95 -6.34 -2.61 0.20
N MET A 96 -6.25 -1.76 1.23
CA MET A 96 -5.49 -0.50 1.17
C MET A 96 -3.99 -0.77 1.03
N ILE A 97 -3.45 -1.75 1.76
CA ILE A 97 -2.05 -2.16 1.67
C ILE A 97 -1.73 -2.64 0.24
N LEU A 98 -2.63 -3.42 -0.38
CA LEU A 98 -2.47 -3.87 -1.76
C LEU A 98 -2.48 -2.69 -2.75
N LEU A 99 -3.36 -1.72 -2.56
CA LEU A 99 -3.39 -0.50 -3.39
C LEU A 99 -2.07 0.27 -3.29
N CYS A 100 -1.56 0.48 -2.08
CA CYS A 100 -0.29 1.17 -1.85
C CYS A 100 0.93 0.39 -2.35
N SER A 101 0.82 -0.93 -2.51
CA SER A 101 1.94 -1.76 -2.99
C SER A 101 2.20 -1.63 -4.49
N VAL A 102 1.27 -1.04 -5.24
CA VAL A 102 1.38 -0.78 -6.68
C VAL A 102 1.74 0.68 -6.90
N ASP A 103 2.99 0.91 -7.31
CA ASP A 103 3.57 2.25 -7.50
C ASP A 103 2.69 3.17 -8.34
N LEU A 104 2.15 2.67 -9.46
CA LEU A 104 1.32 3.47 -10.34
C LEU A 104 0.14 4.11 -9.60
N PHE A 105 -0.57 3.35 -8.76
CA PHE A 105 -1.71 3.89 -8.01
C PHE A 105 -1.26 4.78 -6.85
N TYR A 106 -0.21 4.38 -6.13
CA TYR A 106 0.35 5.15 -5.04
C TYR A 106 0.77 6.55 -5.50
N TYR A 107 1.63 6.64 -6.52
CA TYR A 107 2.11 7.92 -7.04
C TYR A 107 1.00 8.71 -7.73
N SER A 108 0.07 8.05 -8.44
CA SER A 108 -1.05 8.76 -9.07
C SER A 108 -1.97 9.40 -8.04
N LEU A 109 -2.36 8.69 -6.97
CA LEU A 109 -3.24 9.24 -5.95
C LEU A 109 -2.58 10.36 -5.15
N ILE A 110 -1.29 10.22 -4.82
CA ILE A 110 -0.52 11.30 -4.17
C ILE A 110 -0.38 12.49 -5.11
N GLY A 111 -0.02 12.27 -6.37
CA GLY A 111 0.11 13.33 -7.37
C GLY A 111 -1.20 14.08 -7.58
N LEU A 112 -2.34 13.38 -7.64
CA LEU A 112 -3.67 13.99 -7.72
C LEU A 112 -3.97 14.83 -6.47
N ALA A 113 -3.65 14.34 -5.28
CA ALA A 113 -3.83 15.10 -4.04
C ALA A 113 -2.92 16.33 -4.00
N VAL A 114 -1.64 16.20 -4.32
CA VAL A 114 -0.67 17.32 -4.35
C VAL A 114 -1.09 18.38 -5.38
N TYR A 115 -1.50 17.96 -6.57
CA TYR A 115 -2.03 18.88 -7.58
C TYR A 115 -3.29 19.58 -7.08
N HIS A 116 -4.17 18.91 -6.34
CA HIS A 116 -5.35 19.56 -5.77
C HIS A 116 -4.99 20.72 -4.84
N PHE A 117 -3.91 20.62 -4.05
CA PHE A 117 -3.51 21.71 -3.15
C PHE A 117 -2.71 22.82 -3.84
N ILE A 118 -1.82 22.45 -4.77
CA ILE A 118 -0.83 23.38 -5.36
C ILE A 118 -1.26 23.89 -6.74
N GLY A 119 -1.89 23.02 -7.53
CA GLY A 119 -2.19 23.26 -8.93
C GLY A 119 -3.36 24.22 -9.13
N PRO A 120 -3.41 24.90 -10.30
CA PRO A 120 -4.55 25.70 -10.66
C PRO A 120 -5.74 24.79 -10.94
N TRP A 121 -6.89 25.14 -10.37
CA TRP A 121 -8.15 24.44 -10.61
C TRP A 121 -8.88 24.98 -11.82
N TYR A 122 -8.69 26.27 -12.04
CA TYR A 122 -9.19 26.99 -13.18
C TYR A 122 -8.18 28.04 -13.61
N ILE A 123 -8.09 28.30 -14.91
CA ILE A 123 -7.25 29.34 -15.49
C ILE A 123 -8.10 30.03 -16.56
N GLY A 124 -8.21 31.35 -16.61
CA GLY A 124 -9.08 31.99 -17.58
C GLY A 124 -9.26 33.48 -17.36
N TYR A 125 -10.21 34.09 -18.07
CA TYR A 125 -10.44 35.53 -18.03
C TYR A 125 -11.45 35.92 -16.94
N LEU A 126 -11.07 36.04 -15.67
CA LEU A 126 -12.04 36.27 -14.60
C LEU A 126 -12.86 37.58 -14.71
N SER A 127 -12.43 38.57 -15.51
CA SER A 127 -13.17 39.80 -15.84
C SER A 127 -12.75 40.32 -17.23
N ASP A 128 -13.45 41.33 -17.76
CA ASP A 128 -13.40 41.80 -19.17
C ASP A 128 -12.00 41.86 -19.82
N ASP A 129 -10.94 42.16 -19.06
CA ASP A 129 -9.54 42.17 -19.54
C ASP A 129 -8.53 41.51 -18.56
N TYR A 130 -9.00 40.66 -17.65
CA TYR A 130 -8.17 40.14 -16.55
C TYR A 130 -8.04 38.62 -16.61
N PHE A 131 -6.90 38.16 -17.13
CA PHE A 131 -6.51 36.76 -17.03
C PHE A 131 -6.03 36.44 -15.60
N GLY A 132 -6.49 35.31 -15.07
CA GLY A 132 -6.10 34.85 -13.75
C GLY A 132 -6.26 33.34 -13.58
N ALA A 133 -5.82 32.86 -12.43
CA ALA A 133 -5.88 31.47 -12.05
C ALA A 133 -6.49 31.32 -10.66
N ILE A 134 -7.33 30.30 -10.51
CA ILE A 134 -8.00 29.95 -9.26
C ILE A 134 -7.29 28.74 -8.67
N PHE A 135 -6.93 28.85 -7.40
CA PHE A 135 -6.32 27.81 -6.59
C PHE A 135 -7.20 27.52 -5.38
N LEU A 136 -6.88 26.45 -4.65
CA LEU A 136 -7.53 26.14 -3.36
C LEU A 136 -7.42 27.32 -2.37
N TRP A 137 -6.25 27.96 -2.34
CA TRP A 137 -5.86 28.98 -1.37
C TRP A 137 -6.13 30.42 -1.84
N GLY A 138 -6.80 30.58 -2.98
CA GLY A 138 -7.26 31.88 -3.46
C GLY A 138 -7.12 32.06 -4.95
N VAL A 139 -7.29 33.30 -5.38
CA VAL A 139 -7.27 33.69 -6.78
C VAL A 139 -6.09 34.60 -7.03
N ILE A 140 -5.38 34.36 -8.13
CA ILE A 140 -4.34 35.26 -8.61
C ILE A 140 -4.85 35.98 -9.85
N VAL A 141 -4.96 37.30 -9.77
CA VAL A 141 -5.32 38.17 -10.89
C VAL A 141 -4.28 39.28 -11.04
N ARG A 142 -3.62 39.39 -12.20
CA ARG A 142 -2.56 40.39 -12.46
C ARG A 142 -1.47 40.48 -11.36
N GLY A 143 -1.11 39.36 -10.74
CA GLY A 143 -0.11 39.30 -9.66
C GLY A 143 -0.63 39.70 -8.27
N ILE A 144 -1.90 40.07 -8.15
CA ILE A 144 -2.56 40.33 -6.87
C ILE A 144 -3.20 39.03 -6.38
N HIS A 145 -2.92 38.67 -5.13
CA HIS A 145 -3.54 37.52 -4.47
C HIS A 145 -4.80 37.96 -3.74
N LEU A 146 -5.92 37.35 -4.09
CA LEU A 146 -7.17 37.44 -3.34
C LEU A 146 -7.34 36.18 -2.50
N PRO A 147 -7.60 36.29 -1.19
CA PRO A 147 -7.79 35.14 -0.32
C PRO A 147 -9.02 34.31 -0.72
N SER A 148 -9.00 33.01 -0.39
CA SER A 148 -10.10 32.10 -0.70
C SER A 148 -11.28 32.27 0.27
N ASP A 149 -12.48 32.51 -0.26
CA ASP A 149 -13.72 32.48 0.52
C ASP A 149 -14.50 31.17 0.31
N ILE A 150 -15.23 31.06 -0.81
CA ILE A 150 -16.11 29.90 -1.11
C ILE A 150 -15.33 28.72 -1.74
N GLN A 151 -14.21 29.03 -2.39
CA GLN A 151 -13.43 28.08 -3.20
C GLN A 151 -12.85 26.94 -2.36
N SER A 152 -12.45 27.24 -1.13
CA SER A 152 -11.91 26.26 -0.20
C SER A 152 -12.93 25.17 0.15
N TYR A 153 -14.18 25.55 0.44
CA TYR A 153 -15.27 24.62 0.73
C TYR A 153 -15.61 23.74 -0.47
N VAL A 154 -15.74 24.35 -1.66
CA VAL A 154 -16.00 23.62 -2.92
C VAL A 154 -14.88 22.62 -3.19
N GLY A 155 -13.64 23.00 -2.88
CA GLY A 155 -12.47 22.14 -2.90
C GLY A 155 -12.55 20.91 -2.04
N ILE A 156 -12.83 21.11 -0.75
CA ILE A 156 -12.95 20.03 0.23
C ILE A 156 -14.05 19.07 -0.21
N ILE A 157 -15.19 19.59 -0.67
CA ILE A 157 -16.28 18.76 -1.20
C ILE A 157 -15.79 17.97 -2.41
N GLN A 158 -15.11 18.61 -3.36
CA GLN A 158 -14.57 17.92 -4.53
C GLN A 158 -13.57 16.82 -4.16
N PHE A 159 -12.66 17.09 -3.22
CA PHE A 159 -11.68 16.11 -2.75
C PHE A 159 -12.36 14.92 -2.06
N LEU A 160 -13.29 15.18 -1.14
CA LEU A 160 -14.00 14.14 -0.40
C LEU A 160 -14.85 13.27 -1.31
N PHE A 161 -15.63 13.88 -2.21
CA PHE A 161 -16.57 13.15 -3.06
C PHE A 161 -15.94 12.54 -4.33
N PHE A 162 -14.75 12.97 -4.72
CA PHE A 162 -14.05 12.37 -5.86
C PHE A 162 -12.92 11.42 -5.45
N LEU A 163 -11.98 11.89 -4.62
CA LEU A 163 -10.76 11.12 -4.34
C LEU A 163 -11.04 9.91 -3.43
N ILE A 164 -11.92 10.06 -2.44
CA ILE A 164 -12.26 8.94 -1.53
C ILE A 164 -12.96 7.82 -2.31
N PRO A 165 -14.05 8.05 -3.09
CA PRO A 165 -14.68 6.97 -3.83
C PRO A 165 -13.77 6.39 -4.92
N LEU A 166 -12.92 7.20 -5.58
CA LEU A 166 -11.92 6.70 -6.52
C LEU A 166 -10.95 5.74 -5.83
N THR A 167 -10.42 6.12 -4.67
CA THR A 167 -9.50 5.30 -3.87
C THR A 167 -10.15 3.98 -3.47
N LEU A 168 -11.41 4.01 -3.00
CA LEU A 168 -12.16 2.80 -2.64
C LEU A 168 -12.45 1.91 -3.85
N CYS A 169 -12.76 2.49 -5.00
CA CYS A 169 -13.00 1.76 -6.24
C CYS A 169 -11.72 1.06 -6.75
N LEU A 170 -10.59 1.77 -6.76
CA LEU A 170 -9.28 1.21 -7.12
C LEU A 170 -8.85 0.14 -6.12
N CYS A 171 -9.03 0.38 -4.82
CA CYS A 171 -8.77 -0.56 -3.73
C CYS A 171 -9.53 -1.89 -3.92
N SER A 172 -10.82 -1.81 -4.22
CA SER A 172 -11.67 -2.97 -4.51
C SER A 172 -11.24 -3.69 -5.81
N SER A 173 -10.89 -2.93 -6.85
CA SER A 173 -10.43 -3.49 -8.13
C SER A 173 -9.10 -4.22 -8.01
N CYS A 174 -8.12 -3.63 -7.31
CA CYS A 174 -6.81 -4.22 -7.05
C CYS A 174 -6.93 -5.52 -6.24
N TYR A 175 -7.78 -5.53 -5.22
CA TYR A 175 -8.03 -6.72 -4.40
C TYR A 175 -8.60 -7.88 -5.20
N ASN A 176 -9.62 -7.63 -6.03
CA ASN A 176 -10.21 -8.68 -6.87
C ASN A 176 -9.20 -9.19 -7.89
N ARG A 177 -8.40 -8.30 -8.49
CA ARG A 177 -7.34 -8.69 -9.41
C ARG A 177 -6.27 -9.54 -8.72
N TYR A 178 -5.87 -9.18 -7.50
CA TYR A 178 -4.94 -9.96 -6.70
C TYR A 178 -5.47 -11.37 -6.42
N ILE A 179 -6.73 -11.51 -6.02
CA ILE A 179 -7.34 -12.84 -5.79
C ILE A 179 -7.33 -13.68 -7.06
N GLN A 180 -7.71 -13.10 -8.21
CA GLN A 180 -7.72 -13.82 -9.49
C GLN A 180 -6.34 -14.31 -9.93
N LEU A 181 -5.27 -13.64 -9.50
CA LEU A 181 -3.89 -14.04 -9.78
C LEU A 181 -3.36 -15.10 -8.82
N GLN A 182 -4.06 -15.39 -7.71
CA GLN A 182 -3.62 -16.39 -6.75
C GLN A 182 -3.96 -17.81 -7.25
N PRO A 183 -3.01 -18.75 -7.23
CA PRO A 183 -3.21 -20.11 -7.77
C PRO A 183 -4.20 -20.95 -6.94
N ILE A 184 -4.47 -20.55 -5.70
CA ILE A 184 -5.22 -21.35 -4.71
C ILE A 184 -6.71 -20.97 -4.66
N ALA A 185 -7.11 -19.81 -5.19
CA ALA A 185 -8.46 -19.28 -5.03
C ALA A 185 -8.96 -18.56 -6.30
N SER A 186 -9.42 -19.33 -7.28
CA SER A 186 -10.19 -18.80 -8.43
C SER A 186 -11.63 -18.51 -8.01
N LEU A 187 -11.84 -17.55 -7.11
CA LEU A 187 -13.18 -17.07 -6.80
C LEU A 187 -13.65 -16.16 -7.93
N ASN A 188 -14.70 -16.60 -8.63
CA ASN A 188 -15.36 -15.75 -9.61
C ASN A 188 -15.98 -14.54 -8.92
N GLU A 189 -15.70 -13.38 -9.47
CA GLU A 189 -16.23 -12.13 -8.94
C GLU A 189 -17.74 -12.08 -9.16
N SER A 190 -18.50 -11.70 -8.13
CA SER A 190 -19.93 -11.42 -8.29
C SER A 190 -20.15 -10.32 -9.34
N TYR A 191 -21.06 -10.58 -10.28
CA TYR A 191 -21.45 -9.62 -11.31
C TYR A 191 -21.88 -8.27 -10.71
N CYS A 192 -22.60 -8.30 -9.58
CA CYS A 192 -23.04 -7.09 -8.88
C CYS A 192 -21.86 -6.22 -8.43
N ASN A 193 -20.82 -6.82 -7.86
CA ASN A 193 -19.64 -6.07 -7.41
C ASN A 193 -18.87 -5.45 -8.57
N ARG A 194 -18.80 -6.14 -9.71
CA ARG A 194 -18.20 -5.63 -10.94
C ARG A 194 -19.00 -4.46 -11.50
N ALA A 195 -20.32 -4.61 -11.58
CA ALA A 195 -21.24 -3.58 -12.03
C ALA A 195 -21.16 -2.32 -11.14
N ILE A 196 -21.13 -2.48 -9.81
CA ILE A 196 -20.97 -1.38 -8.85
C ILE A 196 -19.69 -0.59 -9.16
N ARG A 197 -18.55 -1.24 -9.35
CA ARG A 197 -17.29 -0.52 -9.65
C ARG A 197 -17.33 0.22 -10.98
N ILE A 198 -17.88 -0.41 -12.02
CA ILE A 198 -18.04 0.23 -13.33
C ILE A 198 -18.94 1.46 -13.18
N LEU A 199 -20.08 1.32 -12.51
CA LEU A 199 -21.01 2.40 -12.23
C LEU A 199 -20.34 3.52 -11.43
N THR A 200 -19.57 3.20 -10.38
CA THR A 200 -18.82 4.19 -9.60
C THR A 200 -17.86 4.99 -10.48
N VAL A 201 -17.14 4.36 -11.41
CA VAL A 201 -16.21 5.07 -12.32
C VAL A 201 -16.98 6.01 -13.25
N TYR A 202 -18.12 5.57 -13.82
CA TYR A 202 -18.96 6.43 -14.65
C TYR A 202 -19.59 7.59 -13.87
N ILE A 203 -20.03 7.36 -12.63
CA ILE A 203 -20.54 8.41 -11.74
C ILE A 203 -19.44 9.42 -11.44
N LEU A 204 -18.22 8.97 -11.14
CA LEU A 204 -17.07 9.85 -10.89
C LEU A 204 -16.70 10.67 -12.12
N PHE A 205 -16.74 10.06 -13.30
CA PHE A 205 -16.52 10.77 -14.56
C PHE A 205 -17.60 11.83 -14.80
N GLY A 206 -18.87 11.47 -14.64
CA GLY A 206 -20.00 12.40 -14.76
C GLY A 206 -19.89 13.55 -13.75
N TYR A 207 -19.53 13.26 -12.50
CA TYR A 207 -19.27 14.26 -11.46
C TYR A 207 -18.15 15.23 -11.87
N ALA A 208 -17.03 14.71 -12.37
CA ALA A 208 -15.92 15.55 -12.83
C ALA A 208 -16.32 16.43 -14.02
N LEU A 209 -17.12 15.90 -14.96
CA LEU A 209 -17.64 16.65 -16.11
C LEU A 209 -18.63 17.73 -15.68
N LEU A 210 -19.56 17.43 -14.76
CA LEU A 210 -20.47 18.43 -14.19
C LEU A 210 -19.71 19.56 -13.51
N PHE A 211 -18.57 19.26 -12.88
CA PHE A 211 -17.73 20.28 -12.26
C PHE A 211 -16.99 21.13 -13.30
N VAL A 212 -16.51 20.55 -14.39
CA VAL A 212 -16.01 21.31 -15.56
C VAL A 212 -17.09 22.26 -16.08
N LEU A 213 -18.32 21.77 -16.24
CA LEU A 213 -19.47 22.56 -16.70
C LEU A 213 -19.86 23.65 -15.69
N TYR A 214 -19.84 23.37 -14.39
CA TYR A 214 -20.13 24.34 -13.34
C TYR A 214 -19.16 25.52 -13.39
N TRP A 215 -17.85 25.24 -13.43
CA TRP A 215 -16.84 26.30 -13.56
C TRP A 215 -16.96 27.03 -14.88
N SER A 216 -17.25 26.34 -15.99
CA SER A 216 -17.47 26.99 -17.28
C SER A 216 -18.72 27.88 -17.24
N TYR A 217 -19.82 27.46 -16.63
CA TYR A 217 -21.06 28.22 -16.50
C TYR A 217 -20.89 29.47 -15.63
N MET A 218 -20.27 29.34 -14.44
CA MET A 218 -20.01 30.47 -13.55
C MET A 218 -19.19 31.57 -14.25
N ASN A 219 -18.30 31.18 -15.16
CA ASN A 219 -17.52 32.12 -15.97
C ASN A 219 -18.27 32.60 -17.23
N THR A 220 -19.12 31.77 -17.85
CA THR A 220 -19.92 32.15 -19.02
C THR A 220 -21.04 33.13 -18.67
N ALA A 221 -21.61 33.02 -17.46
CA ALA A 221 -22.49 34.02 -16.89
C ALA A 221 -21.80 35.39 -16.72
N SER A 222 -20.46 35.42 -16.77
CA SER A 222 -19.66 36.64 -16.75
C SER A 222 -19.06 37.01 -18.12
N TYR A 223 -18.77 36.11 -19.08
CA TYR A 223 -18.19 36.46 -20.40
C TYR A 223 -18.14 35.30 -21.45
N LYS A 224 -18.01 35.66 -22.73
CA LYS A 224 -18.35 34.85 -23.94
C LYS A 224 -17.36 33.75 -24.41
N LEU A 225 -16.18 33.56 -23.81
CA LEU A 225 -15.10 32.71 -24.40
C LEU A 225 -14.45 31.65 -23.46
N ALA A 226 -15.08 31.29 -22.35
CA ALA A 226 -14.51 30.38 -21.35
C ALA A 226 -14.77 28.87 -21.60
N TRP A 227 -14.42 28.34 -22.77
CA TRP A 227 -14.83 26.95 -23.10
C TRP A 227 -13.92 25.83 -22.53
N ILE A 228 -12.66 26.06 -22.20
CA ILE A 228 -11.82 24.98 -21.65
C ILE A 228 -10.74 25.60 -20.78
N LEU A 229 -10.78 25.43 -19.45
CA LEU A 229 -9.59 25.51 -18.57
C LEU A 229 -9.95 25.17 -17.11
N SER A 230 -10.71 24.10 -16.82
CA SER A 230 -10.62 23.46 -15.49
C SER A 230 -9.65 22.27 -15.58
N PRO A 231 -8.33 22.52 -15.61
CA PRO A 231 -7.34 21.45 -15.82
C PRO A 231 -7.48 20.37 -14.75
N PHE A 232 -7.76 20.74 -13.50
CA PHE A 232 -7.92 19.79 -12.42
C PHE A 232 -9.03 18.76 -12.70
N SER A 233 -10.22 19.24 -13.05
CA SER A 233 -11.40 18.39 -13.23
C SER A 233 -11.29 17.50 -14.47
N LEU A 234 -10.62 18.00 -15.52
CA LEU A 234 -10.27 17.20 -16.70
C LEU A 234 -9.25 16.11 -16.37
N ILE A 235 -8.20 16.46 -15.60
CA ILE A 235 -7.21 15.49 -15.11
C ILE A 235 -7.93 14.39 -14.30
N LEU A 236 -8.80 14.76 -13.37
CA LEU A 236 -9.58 13.81 -12.57
C LEU A 236 -10.43 12.87 -13.45
N ALA A 237 -11.15 13.41 -14.43
CA ALA A 237 -11.98 12.64 -15.35
C ALA A 237 -11.15 11.62 -16.14
N ILE A 238 -10.04 12.04 -16.74
CA ILE A 238 -9.15 11.18 -17.54
C ILE A 238 -8.46 10.13 -16.66
N PHE A 239 -7.94 10.53 -15.50
CA PHE A 239 -7.24 9.64 -14.59
C PHE A 239 -8.16 8.56 -14.01
N SER A 240 -9.43 8.86 -13.73
CA SER A 240 -10.34 7.85 -13.18
C SER A 240 -10.53 6.66 -14.12
N PHE A 241 -10.73 6.90 -15.42
CA PHE A 241 -10.80 5.85 -16.43
C PHE A 241 -9.45 5.17 -16.67
N TYR A 242 -8.37 5.95 -16.78
CA TYR A 242 -7.03 5.43 -17.02
C TYR A 242 -6.59 4.48 -15.91
N LEU A 243 -6.70 4.89 -14.64
CA LEU A 243 -6.32 4.08 -13.49
C LEU A 243 -7.21 2.84 -13.35
N TYR A 244 -8.52 2.98 -13.59
CA TYR A 244 -9.42 1.83 -13.58
C TYR A 244 -9.07 0.82 -14.69
N GLY A 245 -8.75 1.29 -15.90
CA GLY A 245 -8.28 0.43 -17.00
C GLY A 245 -6.99 -0.30 -16.65
N LYS A 246 -6.01 0.43 -16.08
CA LYS A 246 -4.74 -0.14 -15.61
C LYS A 246 -4.91 -1.17 -14.50
N SER A 247 -5.89 -1.00 -13.61
CA SER A 247 -6.17 -1.96 -12.53
C SER A 247 -6.49 -3.38 -13.03
N LYS A 248 -7.02 -3.51 -14.26
CA LYS A 248 -7.31 -4.81 -14.87
C LYS A 248 -6.09 -5.49 -15.48
N GLN A 249 -5.04 -4.73 -15.79
CA GLN A 249 -3.83 -5.21 -16.46
C GLN A 249 -2.71 -5.62 -15.49
N LEU A 250 -2.93 -5.50 -14.17
CA LEU A 250 -1.92 -5.80 -13.16
C LEU A 250 -1.47 -7.26 -13.22
N LYS A 251 -0.19 -7.46 -12.93
CA LYS A 251 0.49 -8.75 -12.79
C LYS A 251 0.96 -8.94 -11.34
N ILE A 252 1.34 -10.16 -10.97
CA ILE A 252 1.78 -10.46 -9.59
C ILE A 252 3.05 -9.69 -9.18
N GLY A 253 3.94 -9.39 -10.14
CA GLY A 253 5.17 -8.65 -9.91
C GLY A 253 4.97 -7.17 -9.56
N ASP A 254 3.78 -6.62 -9.80
CA ASP A 254 3.48 -5.22 -9.51
C ASP A 254 3.24 -4.97 -8.01
N PHE A 255 3.02 -6.03 -7.22
CA PHE A 255 2.73 -5.95 -5.78
C PHE A 255 4.01 -6.01 -4.94
N LYS A 256 4.80 -4.92 -4.92
CA LYS A 256 6.14 -4.88 -4.33
C LYS A 256 6.20 -5.15 -2.83
N LEU A 257 5.21 -4.66 -2.06
CA LEU A 257 5.23 -4.78 -0.60
C LEU A 257 5.20 -6.26 -0.16
N LEU A 258 4.42 -7.10 -0.85
CA LEU A 258 4.37 -8.55 -0.61
C LEU A 258 5.67 -9.26 -1.02
N GLN A 259 6.33 -8.73 -2.05
CA GLN A 259 7.62 -9.23 -2.49
C GLN A 259 8.75 -8.84 -1.53
N SER A 260 8.68 -7.67 -0.89
CA SER A 260 9.69 -7.24 0.10
C SER A 260 9.66 -8.09 1.37
N THR A 261 8.48 -8.56 1.79
CA THR A 261 8.34 -9.50 2.91
C THR A 261 9.04 -10.80 2.55
N THR A 262 8.79 -11.34 1.36
CA THR A 262 9.44 -12.59 0.89
C THR A 262 10.94 -12.44 0.58
N ASN A 263 11.37 -11.32 -0.03
CA ASN A 263 12.74 -11.05 -0.41
C ASN A 263 13.64 -10.64 0.77
N SER A 264 13.12 -10.02 1.83
CA SER A 264 13.92 -9.78 3.04
C SER A 264 14.34 -11.09 3.70
N TYR A 265 13.49 -12.12 3.65
CA TYR A 265 13.87 -13.48 4.04
C TYR A 265 14.82 -14.13 3.04
N HIS A 266 14.59 -14.00 1.73
CA HIS A 266 15.51 -14.58 0.74
C HIS A 266 16.89 -13.92 0.71
N CYS A 267 16.98 -12.61 0.96
CA CYS A 267 18.22 -11.84 1.00
C CYS A 267 18.96 -12.04 2.33
N SER A 268 18.25 -12.19 3.45
CA SER A 268 18.88 -12.65 4.70
C SER A 268 19.38 -14.08 4.58
N ILE A 269 18.63 -14.98 3.92
CA ILE A 269 19.11 -16.34 3.60
C ILE A 269 20.32 -16.29 2.66
N ARG A 270 20.30 -15.46 1.60
CA ARG A 270 21.36 -15.36 0.58
C ARG A 270 22.64 -14.70 1.11
N ARG A 271 22.53 -13.64 1.93
CA ARG A 271 23.69 -13.08 2.65
C ARG A 271 24.25 -14.08 3.64
N ASN A 272 23.40 -14.78 4.39
CA ASN A 272 23.87 -15.83 5.29
C ASN A 272 24.54 -16.99 4.52
N THR A 273 24.12 -17.32 3.29
CA THR A 273 24.80 -18.34 2.47
C THR A 273 26.15 -17.87 1.94
N ILE A 274 26.27 -16.61 1.49
CA ILE A 274 27.53 -16.05 1.00
C ILE A 274 28.54 -15.84 2.16
N GLU A 275 28.08 -15.41 3.34
CA GLU A 275 28.92 -15.32 4.55
C GLU A 275 29.33 -16.71 5.07
N MET A 276 28.48 -17.74 4.93
CA MET A 276 28.84 -19.13 5.27
C MET A 276 29.84 -19.75 4.29
N ASP A 277 29.74 -19.47 2.99
CA ASP A 277 30.69 -19.96 1.97
C ASP A 277 32.08 -19.33 2.18
N ASN A 278 32.11 -18.03 2.47
CA ASN A 278 33.35 -17.34 2.85
C ASN A 278 33.89 -17.82 4.20
N GLY A 279 33.03 -18.10 5.19
CA GLY A 279 33.42 -18.63 6.49
C GLY A 279 33.95 -20.07 6.44
N GLN A 280 33.38 -20.93 5.59
CA GLN A 280 33.89 -22.29 5.37
C GLN A 280 35.24 -22.30 4.65
N ASN A 281 35.46 -21.40 3.68
CA ASN A 281 36.77 -21.23 3.03
C ASN A 281 37.88 -20.74 3.98
N ILE A 282 37.53 -19.98 5.02
CA ILE A 282 38.46 -19.53 6.06
C ILE A 282 38.77 -20.66 7.06
N ILE A 283 37.80 -21.55 7.33
CA ILE A 283 38.00 -22.69 8.24
C ILE A 283 38.76 -23.84 7.56
N THR A 284 38.55 -24.07 6.25
CA THR A 284 39.31 -25.09 5.49
C THR A 284 40.76 -24.66 5.25
N SER A 285 41.04 -23.36 5.03
CA SER A 285 42.42 -22.85 4.96
C SER A 285 43.16 -22.98 6.29
N ARG A 286 42.53 -22.64 7.43
CA ARG A 286 43.13 -22.85 8.75
C ARG A 286 43.36 -24.33 9.12
N ARG A 287 42.52 -25.25 8.62
CA ARG A 287 42.68 -26.69 8.91
C ARG A 287 43.79 -27.35 8.08
N ALA A 288 44.21 -26.72 6.97
CA ALA A 288 45.35 -27.16 6.17
C ALA A 288 46.70 -26.77 6.80
N GLU A 289 46.77 -25.65 7.53
CA GLU A 289 48.01 -25.19 8.19
C GLU A 289 48.36 -25.98 9.47
N VAL A 290 47.40 -26.63 10.15
CA VAL A 290 47.64 -27.32 11.43
C VAL A 290 48.09 -28.78 11.27
N LYS A 291 48.27 -29.29 10.04
CA LYS A 291 48.71 -30.68 9.79
C LYS A 291 50.21 -30.87 9.51
N ASN A 292 51.00 -29.80 9.57
CA ASN A 292 52.46 -29.87 9.37
C ASN A 292 53.20 -29.31 10.59
N HIS A 293 53.22 -30.05 11.70
CA HIS A 293 54.28 -30.02 12.71
C HIS A 293 54.26 -31.32 13.51
#